data_AF-A0AAW3USK4-F1
#
_entry.id   AF-A0AAW3USK4-F1
#
_cell.length_a   1.000
_cell.length_b   1.000
_cell.length_c   1.000
_cell.angle_alpha   90.00
_cell.angle_beta   90.00
_cell.angle_gamma   90.00
#
_symmetry.space_group_name_H-M   'P 1'
#
loop_
_entity.id
_entity.type
_entity.pdbx_description
1 polymer ?
#
loop_
_entity_poly.entity_id
_entity_poly.type
_entity_poly.pdbx_seq_one_letter_code
_entity_poly.pdbx_strand_id
1 'polypeptide(L)'
;MYDILSNYQTPFLLGNILTLHQGNLDEIANFFQFINAVKYVSPTFGGFSSGAEFAFGNVAGNFSESRDYSFFVQYKGGPLSLAATYANENNRFLELSSFIGLPSLFGTPLSQAEGVVANKLVNWGLGSSYQLKNVLLHATFTQSRITLATGRGFANTFDAGANWTIVPDDVLSVGGWVENLDGGNWKTITVSNAYILSKRTTVYQQVTYQHASGANGLASFAAAGVASGRSTTGVSIGIQHNF
;
A
#
# COMPACT_ATOMS: atom_id res chain seq x y z
N MET A 1 -1.98 8.54 7.35
CA MET A 1 -3.41 8.12 7.28
C MET A 1 -3.80 7.19 6.12
N TYR A 2 -2.85 6.43 5.56
CA TYR A 2 -3.12 5.38 4.57
C TYR A 2 -3.75 4.12 5.16
N ASP A 3 -3.79 4.02 6.49
CA ASP A 3 -4.59 3.04 7.24
C ASP A 3 -6.06 3.03 6.77
N ILE A 4 -6.59 4.16 6.30
CA ILE A 4 -7.94 4.24 5.75
C ILE A 4 -8.04 3.52 4.40
N LEU A 5 -7.13 3.78 3.45
CA LEU A 5 -7.15 3.16 2.11
C LEU A 5 -6.80 1.67 2.13
N SER A 6 -6.01 1.23 3.11
CA SER A 6 -5.61 -0.17 3.26
C SER A 6 -6.78 -1.15 3.34
N ASN A 7 -7.96 -0.70 3.77
CA ASN A 7 -9.17 -1.52 3.87
C ASN A 7 -9.82 -1.85 2.50
N TYR A 8 -9.36 -1.22 1.42
CA TYR A 8 -9.92 -1.35 0.07
C TYR A 8 -8.98 -2.05 -0.91
N GLN A 9 -7.76 -2.36 -0.47
CA GLN A 9 -6.71 -2.95 -1.31
C GLN A 9 -6.88 -4.46 -1.52
N THR A 10 -6.15 -4.99 -2.48
CA THR A 10 -6.10 -6.40 -2.87
C THR A 10 -5.76 -7.27 -1.69
N PRO A 11 -6.26 -8.53 -1.68
CA PRO A 11 -6.82 -9.12 -0.49
C PRO A 11 -5.96 -8.91 0.75
N PHE A 12 -6.37 -7.92 1.53
CA PHE A 12 -5.89 -7.64 2.88
C PHE A 12 -6.42 -8.67 3.88
N LEU A 13 -6.64 -9.92 3.45
CA LEU A 13 -7.03 -10.98 4.34
C LEU A 13 -5.79 -11.45 5.09
N LEU A 14 -5.71 -11.06 6.37
CA LEU A 14 -4.61 -11.35 7.28
C LEU A 14 -3.26 -10.72 6.87
N GLY A 15 -3.28 -9.61 6.12
CA GLY A 15 -2.07 -8.84 5.81
C GLY A 15 -1.06 -9.58 4.92
N ASN A 16 -1.48 -10.06 3.74
CA ASN A 16 -0.58 -10.68 2.76
C ASN A 16 0.56 -9.71 2.36
N ILE A 17 1.75 -9.89 2.94
CA ILE A 17 2.91 -9.04 2.67
C ILE A 17 3.49 -9.20 1.25
N LEU A 18 3.08 -10.25 0.52
CA LEU A 18 3.51 -10.47 -0.86
C LEU A 18 2.75 -9.59 -1.86
N THR A 19 1.64 -8.98 -1.45
CA THR A 19 0.80 -8.14 -2.33
C THR A 19 1.04 -6.66 -2.13
N LEU A 20 2.09 -6.27 -1.41
CA LEU A 20 2.45 -4.86 -1.30
C LEU A 20 2.77 -4.26 -2.65
N HIS A 21 2.27 -3.04 -2.88
CA HIS A 21 2.63 -2.24 -4.04
C HIS A 21 4.13 -2.04 -4.14
N GLN A 22 4.62 -1.77 -5.35
CA GLN A 22 6.05 -1.83 -5.61
C GLN A 22 6.75 -0.70 -4.83
N GLY A 23 7.66 -1.08 -3.93
CA GLY A 23 8.34 -0.12 -3.06
C GLY A 23 7.48 0.47 -1.94
N ASN A 24 6.19 0.10 -1.87
CA ASN A 24 5.18 0.67 -0.96
C ASN A 24 5.25 2.21 -0.92
N LEU A 25 5.45 2.83 -2.08
CA LEU A 25 5.65 4.27 -2.24
C LEU A 25 4.41 5.08 -1.87
N ASP A 26 3.24 4.47 -1.98
CA ASP A 26 1.94 5.05 -1.61
C ASP A 26 1.57 4.80 -0.14
N GLU A 27 2.44 4.13 0.61
CA GLU A 27 2.31 3.80 2.02
C GLU A 27 1.05 2.99 2.39
N ILE A 28 0.44 2.28 1.45
CA ILE A 28 -0.83 1.57 1.73
C ILE A 28 -0.69 0.48 2.80
N ALA A 29 0.53 -0.04 3.02
CA ALA A 29 0.86 -0.96 4.10
C ALA A 29 1.50 -0.33 5.34
N ASN A 30 1.57 1.01 5.41
CA ASN A 30 1.99 1.78 6.58
C ASN A 30 3.33 1.31 7.20
N PHE A 31 4.34 1.04 6.36
CA PHE A 31 5.69 0.69 6.81
C PHE A 31 6.44 1.85 7.46
N PHE A 32 5.98 3.07 7.23
CA PHE A 32 6.61 4.26 7.72
C PHE A 32 5.57 5.10 8.44
N GLN A 33 5.72 5.14 9.75
CA GLN A 33 4.80 5.84 10.63
C GLN A 33 5.32 7.25 10.85
N PHE A 34 4.41 8.22 10.86
CA PHE A 34 4.75 9.59 11.20
C PHE A 34 5.20 9.66 12.67
N ILE A 35 6.43 10.10 12.89
CA ILE A 35 7.03 10.21 14.23
C ILE A 35 6.75 11.61 14.78
N ASN A 36 6.54 11.71 16.11
CA ASN A 36 6.21 12.97 16.77
C ASN A 36 4.98 13.64 16.14
N ALA A 37 3.90 12.87 16.04
CA ALA A 37 2.70 13.26 15.34
C ALA A 37 1.49 13.42 16.25
N VAL A 38 0.58 14.30 15.81
CA VAL A 38 -0.77 14.45 16.38
C VAL A 38 -1.77 14.06 15.29
N LYS A 39 -2.67 13.13 15.62
CA LYS A 39 -3.75 12.68 14.75
C LYS A 39 -5.10 13.02 15.37
N TYR A 40 -6.00 13.55 14.56
CA TYR A 40 -7.39 13.76 14.92
C TYR A 40 -8.28 13.01 13.93
N VAL A 41 -9.30 12.33 14.46
CA VAL A 41 -10.34 11.66 13.69
C VAL A 41 -11.68 12.15 14.21
N SER A 42 -12.53 12.64 13.30
CA SER A 42 -13.85 13.13 13.66
C SER A 42 -14.78 11.97 14.07
N PRO A 43 -15.83 12.24 14.85
CA PRO A 43 -17.00 11.37 14.91
C PRO A 43 -17.56 11.10 13.50
N THR A 44 -18.35 10.03 13.38
CA THR A 44 -19.10 9.75 12.15
C THR A 44 -20.45 10.44 12.17
N PHE A 45 -20.77 11.21 11.12
CA PHE A 45 -22.06 11.89 10.96
C PHE A 45 -22.65 11.58 9.59
N GLY A 46 -23.84 10.98 9.55
CA GLY A 46 -24.50 10.60 8.28
C GLY A 46 -23.67 9.62 7.42
N GLY A 47 -22.81 8.81 8.05
CA GLY A 47 -21.86 7.93 7.38
C GLY A 47 -20.52 8.58 7.02
N PHE A 48 -20.37 9.89 7.14
CA PHE A 48 -19.13 10.60 6.86
C PHE A 48 -18.24 10.72 8.08
N SER A 49 -16.93 10.56 7.89
CA SER A 49 -15.89 10.91 8.84
C SER A 49 -14.68 11.49 8.11
N SER A 50 -13.86 12.26 8.83
CA SER A 50 -12.63 12.84 8.30
C SER A 50 -11.57 12.88 9.37
N GLY A 51 -10.32 13.00 8.97
CA GLY A 51 -9.22 13.19 9.91
C GLY A 51 -8.08 13.97 9.31
N ALA A 52 -7.18 14.40 10.19
CA ALA A 52 -5.93 15.06 9.89
C ALA A 52 -4.84 14.48 10.78
N GLU A 53 -3.62 14.40 10.26
CA GLU A 53 -2.44 13.97 10.99
C GLU A 53 -1.29 14.90 10.63
N PHE A 54 -0.54 15.34 11.62
CA PHE A 54 0.58 16.25 11.44
C PHE A 54 1.77 15.79 12.27
N ALA A 55 2.93 15.67 11.64
CA ALA A 55 4.18 15.24 12.25
C ALA A 55 5.18 16.39 12.27
N PHE A 56 5.76 16.67 13.43
CA PHE A 56 6.80 17.69 13.55
C PHE A 56 8.12 17.13 13.04
N GLY A 57 8.82 17.88 12.18
CA GLY A 57 10.11 17.45 11.63
C GLY A 57 11.29 17.53 12.61
N ASN A 58 11.09 18.15 13.78
CA ASN A 58 12.08 18.24 14.88
C ASN A 58 13.40 18.94 14.53
N VAL A 59 13.40 19.82 13.53
CA VAL A 59 14.56 20.64 13.16
C VAL A 59 14.39 22.07 13.65
N ALA A 60 15.19 22.46 14.65
CA ALA A 60 15.15 23.80 15.22
C ALA A 60 15.42 24.87 14.15
N GLY A 61 14.56 25.89 14.07
CA GLY A 61 14.67 26.96 13.08
C GLY A 61 14.23 26.61 11.65
N ASN A 62 13.87 25.35 11.37
CA ASN A 62 13.36 24.93 10.05
C ASN A 62 12.09 24.07 10.20
N PHE A 63 10.93 24.73 10.16
CA PHE A 63 9.64 24.07 10.35
C PHE A 63 9.15 23.26 9.14
N SER A 64 9.89 23.26 8.02
CA SER A 64 9.52 22.49 6.82
C SER A 64 10.33 21.23 6.63
N GLU A 65 11.55 21.18 7.16
CA GLU A 65 12.41 20.01 7.11
C GLU A 65 11.77 18.82 7.81
N SER A 66 11.72 17.67 7.14
CA SER A 66 11.16 16.41 7.69
C SER A 66 9.74 16.50 8.24
N ARG A 67 8.98 17.54 7.87
CA ARG A 67 7.59 17.71 8.30
C ARG A 67 6.67 16.92 7.38
N ASP A 68 5.80 16.14 8.02
CA ASP A 68 4.79 15.34 7.32
C ASP A 68 3.37 15.73 7.74
N TYR A 69 2.42 15.58 6.84
CA TYR A 69 1.02 15.74 7.15
C TYR A 69 0.14 14.93 6.21
N SER A 70 -1.03 14.52 6.70
CA SER A 70 -2.02 13.82 5.90
C SER A 70 -3.44 14.20 6.26
N PHE A 71 -4.36 13.90 5.35
CA PHE A 71 -5.80 14.10 5.48
C PHE A 71 -6.54 12.89 4.94
N PHE A 72 -7.72 12.60 5.50
CA PHE A 72 -8.67 11.71 4.85
C PHE A 72 -10.10 12.20 4.99
N VAL A 73 -10.93 11.75 4.06
CA VAL A 73 -12.38 11.72 4.19
C VAL A 73 -12.86 10.31 3.84
N GLN A 74 -13.85 9.84 4.58
CA GLN A 74 -14.46 8.53 4.37
C GLN A 74 -15.97 8.63 4.47
N TYR A 75 -16.64 7.83 3.66
CA TYR A 75 -18.07 7.57 3.76
C TYR A 75 -18.29 6.06 3.95
N LYS A 76 -19.11 5.69 4.94
CA LYS A 76 -19.62 4.33 5.12
C LYS A 76 -21.13 4.40 5.28
N GLY A 77 -21.87 3.82 4.35
CA GLY A 77 -23.33 3.82 4.35
C GLY A 77 -23.91 2.61 3.66
N GLY A 78 -24.61 1.76 4.42
CA GLY A 78 -25.18 0.51 3.89
C GLY A 78 -24.09 -0.38 3.26
N PRO A 79 -24.26 -0.84 2.00
CA PRO A 79 -23.27 -1.68 1.32
C PRO A 79 -22.07 -0.89 0.79
N LEU A 80 -22.13 0.44 0.71
CA LEU A 80 -21.12 1.27 0.07
C LEU A 80 -20.15 1.85 1.11
N SER A 81 -18.86 1.79 0.78
CA SER A 81 -17.80 2.44 1.52
C SER A 81 -16.85 3.13 0.53
N LEU A 82 -16.51 4.38 0.79
CA LEU A 82 -15.63 5.21 -0.05
C LEU A 82 -14.61 5.92 0.83
N ALA A 83 -13.39 6.09 0.35
CA ALA A 83 -12.38 6.90 1.01
C ALA A 83 -11.53 7.67 0.02
N ALA A 84 -11.06 8.84 0.46
CA ALA A 84 -10.01 9.59 -0.19
C ALA A 84 -8.96 9.98 0.83
N THR A 85 -7.69 9.88 0.45
CA THR A 85 -6.56 10.26 1.31
C THR A 85 -5.56 11.13 0.55
N TYR A 86 -4.83 11.92 1.32
CA TYR A 86 -3.72 12.72 0.86
C TYR A 86 -2.64 12.71 1.94
N ALA A 87 -1.38 12.59 1.56
CA ALA A 87 -0.26 12.82 2.43
C ALA A 87 0.89 13.50 1.69
N ASN A 88 1.73 14.13 2.49
CA ASN A 88 2.83 14.92 2.04
C ASN A 88 3.94 14.80 3.06
N GLU A 89 5.07 14.32 2.58
CA GLU A 89 6.23 14.06 3.39
C GLU A 89 7.42 14.80 2.77
N ASN A 90 8.16 15.50 3.62
CA ASN A 90 9.36 16.21 3.18
C ASN A 90 10.59 15.40 3.56
N ASN A 91 11.62 15.43 2.71
CA ASN A 91 12.91 14.80 2.99
C ASN A 91 12.80 13.28 3.25
N ARG A 92 11.90 12.60 2.53
CA ARG A 92 11.62 11.19 2.74
C ARG A 92 12.73 10.31 2.17
N PHE A 93 13.32 9.47 3.02
CA PHE A 93 14.24 8.42 2.58
C PHE A 93 13.50 7.31 1.83
N LEU A 94 14.02 6.94 0.65
CA LEU A 94 13.49 5.91 -0.23
C LEU A 94 14.56 4.83 -0.46
N GLU A 95 14.29 3.63 0.04
CA GLU A 95 15.18 2.48 -0.12
C GLU A 95 14.70 1.58 -1.27
N LEU A 96 14.83 2.02 -2.52
CA LEU A 96 14.26 1.28 -3.67
C LEU A 96 15.25 0.32 -4.34
N SER A 97 16.56 0.55 -4.21
CA SER A 97 17.57 -0.30 -4.85
C SER A 97 17.62 -1.70 -4.24
N SER A 98 17.73 -1.81 -2.91
CA SER A 98 17.75 -3.09 -2.19
C SER A 98 16.37 -3.75 -2.13
N PHE A 99 15.30 -2.94 -1.98
CA PHE A 99 13.95 -3.44 -1.73
C PHE A 99 13.25 -3.92 -3.01
N ILE A 100 13.45 -3.23 -4.13
CA ILE A 100 12.78 -3.54 -5.41
C ILE A 100 13.72 -3.67 -6.61
N GLY A 101 15.04 -3.59 -6.40
CA GLY A 101 16.02 -3.78 -7.46
C GLY A 101 16.10 -2.61 -8.44
N LEU A 102 15.56 -1.44 -8.08
CA LEU A 102 15.49 -0.31 -8.98
C LEU A 102 16.90 0.31 -9.15
N PRO A 103 17.47 0.35 -10.37
CA PRO A 103 18.86 0.81 -10.56
C PRO A 103 18.99 2.33 -10.53
N SER A 104 17.93 3.05 -10.92
CA SER A 104 17.86 4.50 -10.94
C SER A 104 16.41 4.96 -10.78
N LEU A 105 16.22 6.18 -10.30
CA LEU A 105 14.92 6.84 -10.21
C LEU A 105 14.97 8.23 -10.86
N PHE A 106 14.21 8.44 -11.93
CA PHE A 106 14.12 9.68 -12.71
C PHE A 106 15.49 10.23 -13.13
N GLY A 107 16.36 9.33 -13.61
CA GLY A 107 17.73 9.66 -14.02
C GLY A 107 18.73 9.78 -12.86
N THR A 108 18.31 9.51 -11.62
CA THR A 108 19.18 9.50 -10.44
C THR A 108 19.63 8.08 -10.13
N PRO A 109 20.93 7.74 -10.21
CA PRO A 109 21.41 6.42 -9.81
C PRO A 109 21.08 6.14 -8.34
N LEU A 110 20.61 4.93 -8.05
CA LEU A 110 20.36 4.48 -6.68
C LEU A 110 21.50 3.56 -6.23
N SER A 111 22.31 3.98 -5.26
CA SER A 111 23.32 3.09 -4.67
C SER A 111 22.61 2.04 -3.79
N GLN A 112 23.08 0.79 -3.80
CA GLN A 112 22.47 -0.28 -2.99
C GLN A 112 22.61 -0.05 -1.48
N ALA A 113 23.59 0.75 -1.06
CA ALA A 113 23.90 0.96 0.36
C ALA A 113 23.20 2.18 0.98
N GLU A 114 22.79 3.17 0.18
CA GLU A 114 22.40 4.48 0.71
C GLU A 114 21.01 4.94 0.29
N GLY A 115 20.29 4.23 -0.60
CA GLY A 115 18.98 4.68 -1.08
C GLY A 115 19.02 6.09 -1.71
N VAL A 116 17.91 6.84 -1.64
CA VAL A 116 17.84 8.25 -2.03
C VAL A 116 16.87 9.02 -1.12
N VAL A 117 17.18 10.29 -0.84
CA VAL A 117 16.24 11.19 -0.14
C VAL A 117 15.43 11.98 -1.16
N ALA A 118 14.12 11.76 -1.17
CA ALA A 118 13.20 12.62 -1.90
C ALA A 118 12.99 13.93 -1.13
N ASN A 119 13.23 15.07 -1.77
CA ASN A 119 12.84 16.37 -1.23
C ASN A 119 11.37 16.39 -0.82
N LYS A 120 10.53 15.70 -1.61
CA LYS A 120 9.11 15.58 -1.32
C LYS A 120 8.50 14.30 -1.89
N LEU A 121 7.74 13.59 -1.08
CA LEU A 121 6.84 12.52 -1.50
C LEU A 121 5.40 12.99 -1.24
N VAL A 122 4.58 13.06 -2.29
CA VAL A 122 3.16 13.41 -2.15
C VAL A 122 2.33 12.27 -2.68
N ASN A 123 1.56 11.68 -1.79
CA ASN A 123 0.71 10.55 -2.09
C ASN A 123 -0.75 11.02 -2.02
N TRP A 124 -1.57 10.58 -2.96
CA TRP A 124 -3.03 10.70 -2.85
C TRP A 124 -3.67 9.43 -3.37
N GLY A 125 -4.87 9.13 -2.89
CA GLY A 125 -5.58 7.96 -3.38
C GLY A 125 -7.05 7.94 -3.05
N LEU A 126 -7.75 7.08 -3.77
CA LEU A 126 -9.17 6.81 -3.66
C LEU A 126 -9.36 5.31 -3.41
N GLY A 127 -10.31 4.98 -2.55
CA GLY A 127 -10.68 3.61 -2.23
C GLY A 127 -12.18 3.45 -2.25
N SER A 128 -12.65 2.31 -2.73
CA SER A 128 -14.07 1.99 -2.75
C SER A 128 -14.31 0.52 -2.47
N SER A 129 -15.40 0.21 -1.78
CA SER A 129 -15.89 -1.15 -1.65
C SER A 129 -17.41 -1.19 -1.66
N TYR A 130 -17.95 -2.30 -2.16
CA TYR A 130 -19.38 -2.56 -2.22
C TYR A 130 -19.70 -3.97 -1.75
N GLN A 131 -20.49 -4.07 -0.69
CA GLN A 131 -20.94 -5.34 -0.13
C GLN A 131 -22.17 -5.86 -0.90
N LEU A 132 -21.97 -6.90 -1.69
CA LEU A 132 -23.04 -7.79 -2.14
C LEU A 132 -23.34 -8.82 -1.04
N LYS A 133 -24.33 -9.70 -1.23
CA LYS A 133 -24.76 -10.66 -0.19
C LYS A 133 -23.61 -11.37 0.53
N ASN A 134 -22.75 -12.06 -0.22
CA ASN A 134 -21.59 -12.80 0.31
C ASN A 134 -20.29 -12.44 -0.41
N VAL A 135 -20.28 -11.37 -1.22
CA VAL A 135 -19.10 -10.91 -1.95
C VAL A 135 -18.87 -9.43 -1.64
N LEU A 136 -17.69 -9.11 -1.13
CA LEU A 136 -17.22 -7.73 -1.02
C LEU A 136 -16.34 -7.42 -2.23
N LEU A 137 -16.80 -6.52 -3.11
CA LEU A 137 -15.97 -5.97 -4.19
C LEU A 137 -15.20 -4.77 -3.66
N HIS A 138 -13.95 -4.60 -4.06
CA HIS A 138 -13.13 -3.46 -3.65
C HIS A 138 -12.10 -3.07 -4.71
N ALA A 139 -11.72 -1.79 -4.69
CA ALA A 139 -10.71 -1.25 -5.57
C ALA A 139 -10.06 0.00 -4.97
N THR A 140 -8.79 0.24 -5.32
CA THR A 140 -8.10 1.49 -5.03
C THR A 140 -7.38 2.05 -6.25
N PHE A 141 -7.17 3.36 -6.21
CA PHE A 141 -6.20 4.04 -7.05
C PHE A 141 -5.32 4.90 -6.13
N THR A 142 -4.01 4.82 -6.32
CA THR A 142 -3.04 5.68 -5.63
C THR A 142 -2.08 6.28 -6.65
N GLN A 143 -1.60 7.48 -6.34
CA GLN A 143 -0.51 8.11 -7.06
C GLN A 143 0.50 8.66 -6.07
N SER A 144 1.76 8.27 -6.26
CA SER A 144 2.91 8.77 -5.53
C SER A 144 3.72 9.71 -6.41
N ARG A 145 3.65 11.01 -6.12
CA ARG A 145 4.52 12.00 -6.76
C ARG A 145 5.80 12.14 -5.96
N ILE A 146 6.90 11.70 -6.56
CA ILE A 146 8.23 11.74 -5.96
C ILE A 146 9.00 12.91 -6.59
N THR A 147 9.53 13.79 -5.75
CA THR A 147 10.41 14.89 -6.15
C THR A 147 11.78 14.69 -5.52
N LEU A 148 12.77 14.47 -6.38
CA LEU A 148 14.19 14.45 -6.04
C LEU A 148 14.82 15.80 -6.40
N ALA A 149 16.07 16.04 -6.00
CA ALA A 149 16.83 17.23 -6.40
C ALA A 149 17.07 17.31 -7.93
N THR A 150 17.14 16.14 -8.56
CA THR A 150 17.55 15.89 -9.95
C THR A 150 16.36 15.72 -10.90
N GLY A 151 15.15 15.46 -10.38
CA GLY A 151 14.01 15.12 -11.21
C GLY A 151 12.72 14.87 -10.42
N ARG A 152 11.63 14.71 -11.17
CA ARG A 152 10.30 14.41 -10.62
C ARG A 152 9.60 13.41 -11.51
N GLY A 153 8.86 12.50 -10.89
CA GLY A 153 7.93 11.64 -11.60
C GLY A 153 6.84 11.09 -10.67
N PHE A 154 6.14 10.09 -11.18
CA PHE A 154 4.98 9.51 -10.53
C PHE A 154 5.10 7.99 -10.50
N ALA A 155 4.65 7.39 -9.40
CA ALA A 155 4.14 6.03 -9.40
C ALA A 155 2.62 6.10 -9.47
N ASN A 156 1.97 5.31 -10.32
CA ASN A 156 0.51 5.17 -10.29
C ASN A 156 0.16 3.72 -10.12
N THR A 157 -0.70 3.43 -9.15
CA THR A 157 -1.11 2.07 -8.81
C THR A 157 -2.62 1.96 -8.84
N PHE A 158 -3.11 0.93 -9.54
CA PHE A 158 -4.50 0.54 -9.54
C PHE A 158 -4.64 -0.87 -8.98
N ASP A 159 -5.59 -1.05 -8.08
CA ASP A 159 -5.83 -2.27 -7.34
C ASP A 159 -7.31 -2.62 -7.42
N ALA A 160 -7.63 -3.90 -7.63
CA ALA A 160 -8.99 -4.38 -7.48
C ALA A 160 -9.04 -5.85 -7.03
N GLY A 161 -10.09 -6.18 -6.27
CA GLY A 161 -10.33 -7.54 -5.83
C GLY A 161 -11.74 -7.80 -5.34
N ALA A 162 -11.95 -9.04 -4.92
CA ALA A 162 -13.17 -9.52 -4.33
C ALA A 162 -12.88 -10.49 -3.18
N ASN A 163 -13.64 -10.37 -2.10
CA ASN A 163 -13.67 -11.33 -0.99
C ASN A 163 -15.02 -12.05 -1.00
N TRP A 164 -15.01 -13.36 -1.23
CA TRP A 164 -16.18 -14.22 -1.26
C TRP A 164 -16.26 -15.07 0.01
N THR A 165 -17.27 -14.81 0.84
CA THR A 165 -17.64 -15.67 1.96
C THR A 165 -18.39 -16.88 1.41
N ILE A 166 -17.69 -18.01 1.26
CA ILE A 166 -18.25 -19.25 0.72
C ILE A 166 -19.25 -19.82 1.75
N VAL A 167 -18.79 -19.91 3.01
CA VAL A 167 -19.56 -20.25 4.21
C VAL A 167 -19.08 -19.35 5.36
N PRO A 168 -19.82 -19.23 6.48
CA PRO A 168 -19.50 -18.25 7.53
C PRO A 168 -18.07 -18.31 8.10
N ASP A 169 -17.42 -19.46 8.01
CA ASP A 169 -16.08 -19.77 8.48
C ASP A 169 -15.04 -19.84 7.36
N ASP A 170 -15.39 -19.60 6.09
CA ASP A 170 -14.48 -19.72 4.96
C ASP A 170 -14.61 -18.54 3.98
N VAL A 171 -13.51 -17.81 3.80
CA VAL A 171 -13.42 -16.67 2.88
C VAL A 171 -12.34 -16.92 1.84
N LEU A 172 -12.75 -16.95 0.58
CA LEU A 172 -11.86 -16.95 -0.57
C LEU A 172 -11.74 -15.54 -1.12
N SER A 173 -10.54 -15.08 -1.38
CA SER A 173 -10.29 -13.79 -2.01
C SER A 173 -9.42 -13.90 -3.23
N VAL A 174 -9.71 -13.03 -4.20
CA VAL A 174 -8.95 -12.89 -5.44
C VAL A 174 -8.80 -11.43 -5.79
N GLY A 175 -7.66 -11.07 -6.35
CA GLY A 175 -7.49 -9.77 -6.98
C GLY A 175 -6.07 -9.54 -7.46
N GLY A 176 -5.81 -8.34 -7.96
CA GLY A 176 -4.47 -7.91 -8.28
C GLY A 176 -4.30 -6.40 -8.28
N TRP A 177 -3.07 -5.97 -8.52
CA TRP A 177 -2.74 -4.58 -8.77
C TRP A 177 -1.78 -4.43 -9.94
N VAL A 178 -1.78 -3.24 -10.54
CA VAL A 178 -0.83 -2.83 -11.57
C VAL A 178 -0.19 -1.52 -11.16
N GLU A 179 1.12 -1.40 -11.35
CA GLU A 179 1.87 -0.19 -11.04
C GLU A 179 2.79 0.19 -12.19
N ASN A 180 2.92 1.49 -12.45
CA ASN A 180 4.00 2.05 -13.27
C ASN A 180 4.88 2.95 -12.43
N LEU A 181 6.19 2.83 -12.58
CA LEU A 181 7.20 3.68 -11.94
C LEU A 181 8.44 3.75 -12.85
N ASP A 182 8.82 4.96 -13.26
CA ASP A 182 10.07 5.26 -13.97
C ASP A 182 10.41 4.28 -15.12
N GLY A 183 9.43 3.99 -15.98
CA GLY A 183 9.59 3.08 -17.11
C GLY A 183 9.55 1.58 -16.78
N GLY A 184 9.40 1.22 -15.51
CA GLY A 184 9.01 -0.11 -15.03
C GLY A 184 7.50 -0.26 -14.94
N ASN A 185 7.00 -1.46 -15.19
CA ASN A 185 5.59 -1.82 -15.04
C ASN A 185 5.46 -3.15 -14.31
N TRP A 186 4.65 -3.19 -13.27
CA TRP A 186 4.39 -4.37 -12.44
C TRP A 186 2.93 -4.77 -12.52
N LYS A 187 2.69 -6.06 -12.54
CA LYS A 187 1.36 -6.68 -12.47
C LYS A 187 1.41 -7.79 -11.46
N THR A 188 0.58 -7.69 -10.43
CA THR A 188 0.48 -8.67 -9.36
C THR A 188 -0.91 -9.26 -9.36
N ILE A 189 -1.02 -10.56 -9.19
CA ILE A 189 -2.29 -11.26 -8.95
C ILE A 189 -2.12 -12.17 -7.74
N THR A 190 -3.16 -12.27 -6.93
CA THR A 190 -3.17 -13.07 -5.72
C THR A 190 -4.48 -13.81 -5.58
N VAL A 191 -4.40 -15.02 -5.02
CA VAL A 191 -5.53 -15.79 -4.53
C VAL A 191 -5.22 -16.16 -3.09
N SER A 192 -6.18 -15.94 -2.18
CA SER A 192 -6.04 -16.28 -0.78
C SER A 192 -7.28 -16.95 -0.24
N ASN A 193 -7.09 -17.81 0.75
CA ASN A 193 -8.16 -18.45 1.49
C ASN A 193 -7.85 -18.29 2.99
N ALA A 194 -8.89 -17.98 3.78
CA ALA A 194 -8.81 -18.02 5.22
C ALA A 194 -9.98 -18.79 5.80
N TYR A 195 -9.64 -19.78 6.61
CA TYR A 195 -10.57 -20.66 7.31
C TYR A 195 -10.54 -20.36 8.82
N ILE A 196 -11.68 -19.93 9.34
CA ILE A 196 -11.86 -19.45 10.71
C ILE A 196 -12.19 -20.65 11.60
N LEU A 197 -11.18 -21.21 12.25
CA LEU A 197 -11.34 -22.32 13.21
C LEU A 197 -12.08 -21.88 14.47
N SER A 198 -11.89 -20.64 14.90
CA SER A 198 -12.57 -20.04 16.05
C SER A 198 -12.53 -18.51 15.97
N LYS A 199 -13.19 -17.82 16.90
CA LYS A 199 -13.07 -16.36 17.05
C LYS A 199 -11.63 -15.85 17.21
N ARG A 200 -10.70 -16.74 17.60
CA ARG A 200 -9.31 -16.41 17.91
C ARG A 200 -8.30 -17.07 16.97
N THR A 201 -8.71 -18.02 16.13
CA THR A 201 -7.79 -18.84 15.34
C THR A 201 -8.25 -18.92 13.90
N THR A 202 -7.37 -18.58 12.98
CA THR A 202 -7.60 -18.65 11.53
C THR A 202 -6.42 -19.33 10.85
N VAL A 203 -6.68 -20.30 9.99
CA VAL A 203 -5.69 -20.88 9.07
C VAL A 203 -5.79 -20.16 7.74
N TYR A 204 -4.66 -19.90 7.08
CA TYR A 204 -4.67 -19.21 5.80
C TYR A 204 -3.66 -19.78 4.81
N GLN A 205 -3.99 -19.60 3.54
CA GLN A 205 -3.17 -19.99 2.40
C GLN A 205 -3.27 -18.88 1.35
N GLN A 206 -2.15 -18.50 0.78
CA GLN A 206 -2.05 -17.38 -0.15
C GLN A 206 -1.03 -17.72 -1.23
N VAL A 207 -1.38 -17.43 -2.48
CA VAL A 207 -0.48 -17.55 -3.63
C VAL A 207 -0.51 -16.24 -4.39
N THR A 208 0.67 -15.64 -4.54
CA THR A 208 0.85 -14.36 -5.24
C THR A 208 1.82 -14.57 -6.39
N TYR A 209 1.44 -14.10 -7.58
CA TYR A 209 2.31 -14.04 -8.75
C TYR A 209 2.50 -12.59 -9.15
N GLN A 210 3.73 -12.20 -9.43
CA GLN A 210 4.07 -10.89 -9.98
C GLN A 210 4.86 -11.04 -11.27
N HIS A 211 4.54 -10.20 -12.25
CA HIS A 211 5.31 -9.99 -13.45
C HIS A 211 5.71 -8.51 -13.59
N ALA A 212 6.99 -8.27 -13.81
CA ALA A 212 7.57 -6.96 -14.03
C ALA A 212 8.10 -6.82 -15.46
N SER A 213 7.99 -5.65 -16.06
CA SER A 213 8.38 -5.37 -17.44
C SER A 213 8.85 -3.93 -17.61
N GLY A 214 9.37 -3.59 -18.79
CA GLY A 214 9.95 -2.26 -19.05
C GLY A 214 11.40 -2.12 -18.58
N ALA A 215 11.99 -0.96 -18.83
CA ALA A 215 13.44 -0.74 -18.67
C ALA A 215 13.91 -1.05 -17.24
N ASN A 216 13.13 -0.61 -16.25
CA ASN A 216 13.49 -0.66 -14.84
C ASN A 216 12.68 -1.69 -14.01
N GLY A 217 11.83 -2.51 -14.65
CA GLY A 217 10.91 -3.41 -13.93
C GLY A 217 11.50 -4.75 -13.52
N LEU A 218 12.02 -4.90 -12.31
CA LEU A 218 12.36 -6.22 -11.75
C LEU A 218 11.25 -6.74 -10.84
N ALA A 219 10.95 -8.04 -10.93
CA ALA A 219 9.95 -8.62 -10.05
C ALA A 219 10.54 -8.75 -8.64
N SER A 220 9.77 -8.44 -7.61
CA SER A 220 10.21 -8.46 -6.21
C SER A 220 9.02 -8.55 -5.28
N PHE A 221 9.19 -9.20 -4.14
CA PHE A 221 8.23 -9.12 -3.04
C PHE A 221 8.91 -8.55 -1.81
N ALA A 222 8.19 -7.71 -1.06
CA ALA A 222 8.71 -7.08 0.16
C ALA A 222 9.34 -8.06 1.15
N ALA A 223 8.78 -9.28 1.28
CA ALA A 223 9.29 -10.32 2.18
C ALA A 223 10.28 -11.31 1.54
N ALA A 224 10.43 -11.31 0.21
CA ALA A 224 11.27 -12.28 -0.51
C ALA A 224 12.44 -11.62 -1.27
N GLY A 225 12.47 -10.30 -1.35
CA GLY A 225 13.48 -9.53 -2.08
C GLY A 225 13.28 -9.53 -3.59
N VAL A 226 14.32 -9.13 -4.30
CA VAL A 226 14.37 -9.00 -5.76
C VAL A 226 14.57 -10.36 -6.42
N ALA A 227 13.72 -10.70 -7.38
CA ALA A 227 13.85 -11.91 -8.17
C ALA A 227 14.98 -11.81 -9.20
N SER A 228 15.54 -12.95 -9.60
CA SER A 228 16.56 -13.02 -10.66
C SER A 228 16.01 -12.70 -12.06
N GLY A 229 14.70 -12.53 -12.20
CA GLY A 229 14.04 -12.32 -13.47
C GLY A 229 12.82 -11.41 -13.39
N ARG A 230 12.01 -11.47 -14.44
CA ARG A 230 10.84 -10.62 -14.65
C ARG A 230 9.56 -11.18 -14.02
N SER A 231 9.61 -12.36 -13.42
CA SER A 231 8.46 -12.95 -12.75
C SER A 231 8.89 -13.60 -11.45
N THR A 232 8.01 -13.58 -10.46
CA THR A 232 8.17 -14.34 -9.22
C THR A 232 6.81 -14.83 -8.71
N THR A 233 6.82 -15.96 -8.03
CA THR A 233 5.65 -16.54 -7.36
C THR A 233 5.99 -16.77 -5.90
N GLY A 234 5.14 -16.28 -5.02
CA GLY A 234 5.25 -16.46 -3.58
C GLY A 234 4.06 -17.23 -3.04
N VAL A 235 4.31 -18.07 -2.06
CA VAL A 235 3.28 -18.85 -1.36
C VAL A 235 3.43 -18.58 0.13
N SER A 236 2.33 -18.28 0.81
CA SER A 236 2.26 -18.11 2.25
C SER A 236 1.19 -19.02 2.83
N ILE A 237 1.54 -19.83 3.82
CA ILE A 237 0.61 -20.70 4.53
C ILE A 237 0.88 -20.53 6.02
N GLY A 238 -0.15 -20.29 6.82
CA GLY A 238 0.06 -20.03 8.22
C GLY A 238 -1.19 -20.13 9.08
N ILE A 239 -0.99 -19.88 10.37
CA ILE A 239 -2.02 -19.81 11.39
C ILE A 239 -1.88 -18.46 12.09
N GLN A 240 -2.96 -17.70 12.18
CA GLN A 240 -3.05 -16.53 13.04
C GLN A 240 -3.84 -16.89 14.29
N HIS A 241 -3.25 -16.65 15.47
CA HIS A 241 -3.90 -16.84 16.76
C HIS A 241 -3.86 -15.54 17.58
N ASN A 242 -5.02 -15.02 17.97
CA ASN A 242 -5.17 -13.80 18.76
C ASN A 242 -5.54 -14.17 20.21
N PHE A 243 -4.86 -13.59 21.21
CA PHE A 243 -5.04 -13.89 22.64
C PHE A 243 -5.91 -12.86 23.38
#